data_AF-A0A820EW61-F1
#
_entry.id   AF-A0A820EW61-F1
#
_cell.length_a   1.000
_cell.length_b   1.000
_cell.length_c   1.000
_cell.angle_alpha   90.00
_cell.angle_beta   90.00
_cell.angle_gamma   90.00
#
_symmetry.space_group_name_H-M   'P 1'
#
loop_
_entity.id
_entity.type
_entity.pdbx_description
1 polymer ?
#
loop_
_entity_poly.entity_id
_entity_poly.type
_entity_poly.pdbx_seq_one_letter_code
_entity_poly.pdbx_strand_id
1 'polypeptide(L)'
;MSLAPGGGSSLRCVVIGDLNNDANLDIVLANYGTNNVGVLFGYGNGSFENQMMLSTGMNSHPISIAVGDFNGDREVDIAVANHGTKHVNMMLGNGERKFAIQTSYEIGFDTPPLVMASGDFNNDTRSEIAVTYDGRDHVDIFVAYNHGSFETRT
;
A
#
# COMPACT_ATOMS: atom_id res chain seq x y z
N MET A 1 -5.74 -23.72 2.49
CA MET A 1 -4.98 -22.63 3.14
C MET A 1 -5.95 -21.47 3.33
N SER A 2 -6.31 -21.14 4.56
CA SER A 2 -7.12 -19.93 4.84
C SER A 2 -6.14 -18.76 4.96
N LEU A 3 -6.30 -17.74 4.13
CA LEU A 3 -5.45 -16.54 4.12
C LEU A 3 -5.93 -15.48 5.14
N ALA A 4 -6.88 -15.83 6.02
CA ALA A 4 -7.41 -14.92 7.02
C ALA A 4 -6.66 -15.09 8.36
N PRO A 5 -5.91 -14.07 8.83
CA PRO A 5 -5.21 -14.14 10.11
C PRO A 5 -6.23 -13.96 11.25
N GLY A 6 -6.64 -15.06 11.88
CA GLY A 6 -7.36 -15.05 13.17
C GLY A 6 -8.76 -14.40 13.18
N GLY A 7 -9.44 -14.55 14.32
CA GLY A 7 -10.77 -13.97 14.55
C GLY A 7 -10.71 -12.44 14.55
N GLY A 8 -11.59 -11.80 13.76
CA GLY A 8 -11.62 -10.34 13.58
C GLY A 8 -11.04 -9.84 12.25
N SER A 9 -10.48 -10.73 11.41
CA SER A 9 -10.05 -10.38 10.06
C SER A 9 -11.21 -9.91 9.17
N SER A 10 -11.00 -8.82 8.43
CA SER A 10 -11.93 -8.32 7.41
C SER A 10 -11.11 -7.79 6.24
N LEU A 11 -10.85 -8.66 5.26
CA LEU A 11 -10.03 -8.31 4.09
C LEU A 11 -10.83 -7.43 3.13
N ARG A 12 -10.25 -6.31 2.69
CA ARG A 12 -10.90 -5.32 1.83
C ARG A 12 -10.28 -5.18 0.45
N CYS A 13 -8.98 -5.44 0.34
CA CYS A 13 -8.22 -5.28 -0.90
C CYS A 13 -7.17 -6.39 -1.01
N VAL A 14 -6.90 -6.80 -2.25
CA VAL A 14 -5.79 -7.68 -2.61
C VAL A 14 -5.03 -7.06 -3.79
N VAL A 15 -3.71 -7.08 -3.71
CA VAL A 15 -2.79 -6.67 -4.78
C VAL A 15 -1.78 -7.80 -5.01
N ILE A 16 -1.34 -7.94 -6.26
CA ILE A 16 -0.37 -8.94 -6.69
C ILE A 16 0.80 -8.21 -7.33
N GLY A 17 2.02 -8.62 -6.99
CA GLY A 17 3.26 -8.08 -7.55
C GLY A 17 4.45 -8.93 -7.11
N ASP A 18 5.60 -8.75 -7.75
CA ASP A 18 6.89 -9.29 -7.25
C ASP A 18 7.46 -8.28 -6.26
N LEU A 19 7.32 -8.54 -4.95
CA LEU A 19 7.65 -7.57 -3.90
C LEU A 19 9.11 -7.70 -3.42
N ASN A 20 9.83 -8.74 -3.87
CA ASN A 20 11.17 -9.06 -3.40
C ASN A 20 12.16 -9.34 -4.54
N ASN A 21 11.76 -9.06 -5.79
CA ASN A 21 12.53 -9.23 -7.01
C ASN A 21 13.04 -10.67 -7.24
N ASP A 22 12.28 -11.68 -6.79
CA ASP A 22 12.60 -13.09 -6.99
C ASP A 22 11.91 -13.73 -8.21
N ALA A 23 11.21 -12.91 -9.01
CA ALA A 23 10.42 -13.25 -10.18
C ALA A 23 9.18 -14.12 -9.90
N ASN A 24 8.84 -14.36 -8.63
CA ASN A 24 7.59 -14.98 -8.24
C ASN A 24 6.58 -13.92 -7.80
N LEU A 25 5.30 -14.19 -8.08
CA LEU A 25 4.24 -13.29 -7.65
C LEU A 25 3.91 -13.50 -6.18
N ASP A 26 3.90 -12.39 -5.46
CA ASP A 26 3.52 -12.25 -4.07
C ASP A 26 2.10 -11.68 -3.94
N ILE A 27 1.53 -11.75 -2.74
CA ILE A 27 0.20 -11.23 -2.44
C ILE A 27 0.28 -10.21 -1.30
N VAL A 28 -0.39 -9.07 -1.48
CA VAL A 28 -0.57 -8.04 -0.46
C VAL A 28 -2.06 -7.89 -0.14
N LEU A 29 -2.41 -7.82 1.14
CA LEU A 29 -3.80 -7.80 1.63
C LEU A 29 -4.03 -6.62 2.56
N ALA A 30 -5.11 -5.85 2.35
CA ALA A 30 -5.56 -4.85 3.31
C ALA A 30 -6.53 -5.50 4.30
N ASN A 31 -6.21 -5.47 5.59
CA ASN A 31 -7.07 -6.03 6.62
C ASN A 31 -7.68 -4.93 7.50
N TYR A 32 -8.91 -4.58 7.17
CA TYR A 32 -9.70 -3.57 7.88
C TYR A 32 -9.87 -3.91 9.36
N GLY A 33 -10.21 -5.16 9.67
CA GLY A 33 -10.61 -5.55 11.02
C GLY A 33 -9.44 -5.68 12.00
N THR A 34 -8.22 -5.88 11.49
CA THR A 34 -7.02 -6.04 12.32
C THR A 34 -5.98 -4.93 12.12
N ASN A 35 -6.33 -3.87 11.39
CA ASN A 35 -5.50 -2.67 11.21
C ASN A 35 -4.07 -2.96 10.70
N ASN A 36 -3.96 -3.82 9.68
CA ASN A 36 -2.67 -4.17 9.10
C ASN A 36 -2.76 -4.49 7.61
N VAL A 37 -1.59 -4.55 7.00
CA VAL A 37 -1.35 -5.15 5.70
C VAL A 37 -0.72 -6.53 5.90
N GLY A 38 -1.27 -7.52 5.21
CA GLY A 38 -0.67 -8.84 5.09
C GLY A 38 0.18 -8.96 3.84
N VAL A 39 1.38 -9.52 3.94
CA VAL A 39 2.22 -9.87 2.79
C VAL A 39 2.48 -11.36 2.79
N LEU A 40 2.24 -12.03 1.66
CA LEU A 40 2.55 -13.44 1.45
C LEU A 40 3.51 -13.57 0.27
N PHE A 41 4.74 -14.01 0.56
CA PHE A 41 5.74 -14.25 -0.47
C PHE A 41 5.51 -15.59 -1.18
N GLY A 42 5.50 -15.58 -2.50
CA GLY A 42 5.24 -16.73 -3.34
C GLY A 42 6.49 -17.55 -3.62
N TYR A 43 6.32 -18.87 -3.71
CA TYR A 43 7.39 -19.77 -4.16
C TYR A 43 7.35 -20.07 -5.67
N GLY A 44 6.52 -19.36 -6.44
CA GLY A 44 6.35 -19.56 -7.89
C GLY A 44 5.56 -20.81 -8.30
N ASN A 45 5.27 -21.71 -7.37
CA ASN A 45 4.53 -22.95 -7.59
C ASN A 45 3.08 -22.92 -7.07
N GLY A 46 2.57 -21.72 -6.76
CA GLY A 46 1.24 -21.50 -6.17
C GLY A 46 1.16 -21.73 -4.66
N SER A 47 2.29 -22.04 -4.00
CA SER A 47 2.40 -22.00 -2.53
C SER A 47 3.07 -20.71 -2.05
N PHE A 48 2.78 -20.35 -0.80
CA PHE A 48 3.19 -19.09 -0.19
C PHE A 48 3.80 -19.33 1.18
N GLU A 49 4.69 -18.42 1.58
CA GLU A 49 5.21 -18.31 2.93
C GLU A 49 4.13 -17.94 3.96
N ASN A 50 4.50 -18.07 5.24
CA ASN A 50 3.68 -17.53 6.31
C ASN A 50 3.52 -16.02 6.13
N GLN A 51 2.30 -15.55 6.39
CA GLN A 51 1.95 -14.15 6.24
C GLN A 51 2.80 -13.26 7.16
N MET A 52 3.49 -12.29 6.56
CA MET A 52 4.07 -11.15 7.26
C MET A 52 2.98 -10.12 7.51
N MET A 53 2.97 -9.51 8.70
CA MET A 53 1.94 -8.55 9.12
C MET A 53 2.59 -7.20 9.38
N LEU A 54 2.13 -6.18 8.65
CA LEU A 54 2.61 -4.81 8.74
C LEU A 54 1.51 -3.93 9.36
N SER A 55 1.72 -3.45 10.58
CA SER A 55 0.75 -2.58 11.26
C SER A 55 0.53 -1.29 10.48
N THR A 56 -0.72 -0.85 10.35
CA THR A 56 -1.07 0.46 9.78
C THR A 56 -1.43 1.49 10.86
N GLY A 57 -1.32 1.11 12.14
CA GLY A 57 -1.66 1.95 13.29
C GLY A 57 -3.06 1.64 13.84
N MET A 58 -3.32 2.07 15.08
CA MET A 58 -4.60 1.82 15.73
C MET A 58 -5.74 2.57 15.02
N ASN A 59 -6.89 1.92 14.83
CA ASN A 59 -8.08 2.47 14.15
C ASN A 59 -7.83 2.91 12.69
N SER A 60 -6.77 2.41 12.05
CA SER A 60 -6.42 2.77 10.67
C SER A 60 -7.45 2.29 9.65
N HIS A 61 -8.02 1.10 9.85
CA HIS A 61 -9.02 0.51 8.96
C HIS A 61 -8.60 0.56 7.48
N PRO A 62 -7.53 -0.15 7.07
CA PRO A 62 -7.03 -0.09 5.71
C PRO A 62 -8.05 -0.69 4.72
N ILE A 63 -8.28 0.00 3.61
CA ILE A 63 -9.28 -0.42 2.60
C ILE A 63 -8.76 -0.55 1.18
N SER A 64 -7.65 0.11 0.84
CA SER A 64 -7.04 0.04 -0.49
C SER A 64 -5.52 0.07 -0.38
N ILE A 65 -4.87 -0.59 -1.33
CA ILE A 65 -3.41 -0.69 -1.45
C ILE A 65 -3.04 -0.33 -2.89
N ALA A 66 -1.92 0.37 -3.03
CA ALA A 66 -1.20 0.50 -4.29
C ALA A 66 0.26 0.10 -4.06
N VAL A 67 0.91 -0.43 -5.10
CA VAL A 67 2.33 -0.85 -5.07
C VAL A 67 3.09 -0.20 -6.22
N GLY A 68 4.36 0.11 -6.01
CA GLY A 68 5.22 0.75 -7.00
C GLY A 68 6.53 1.23 -6.38
N ASP A 69 7.46 1.68 -7.20
CA ASP A 69 8.66 2.38 -6.70
C ASP A 69 8.27 3.84 -6.38
N PHE A 70 8.06 4.15 -5.11
CA PHE A 70 7.55 5.45 -4.67
C PHE A 70 8.66 6.39 -4.18
N ASN A 71 9.86 5.86 -3.94
CA ASN A 71 10.98 6.63 -3.40
C ASN A 71 12.16 6.79 -4.39
N GLY A 72 12.14 6.07 -5.51
CA GLY A 72 13.16 6.05 -6.56
C GLY A 72 14.33 5.10 -6.31
N ASP A 73 14.21 4.15 -5.40
CA ASP A 73 15.25 3.16 -5.08
C ASP A 73 15.16 1.88 -5.92
N ARG A 74 14.13 1.76 -6.76
CA ARG A 74 13.81 0.61 -7.64
C ARG A 74 13.35 -0.64 -6.91
N GLU A 75 13.02 -0.53 -5.62
CA GLU A 75 12.37 -1.57 -4.85
C GLU A 75 10.86 -1.30 -4.80
N VAL A 76 10.07 -2.36 -4.63
CA VAL A 76 8.62 -2.22 -4.54
C VAL A 76 8.24 -1.69 -3.16
N ASP A 77 7.58 -0.55 -3.14
CA ASP A 77 6.98 0.05 -1.97
C ASP A 77 5.46 -0.23 -1.91
N ILE A 78 4.87 -0.04 -0.72
CA ILE A 78 3.44 -0.23 -0.48
C ILE A 78 2.83 1.07 0.05
N ALA A 79 1.82 1.57 -0.65
CA ALA A 79 0.94 2.64 -0.18
C ALA A 79 -0.36 2.05 0.36
N VAL A 80 -0.84 2.55 1.49
CA VAL A 80 -2.05 2.03 2.16
C VAL A 80 -3.02 3.15 2.49
N ALA A 81 -4.22 3.10 1.91
CA ALA A 81 -5.33 3.99 2.22
C ALA A 81 -6.02 3.53 3.52
N ASN A 82 -5.87 4.34 4.57
CA ASN A 82 -6.45 4.08 5.88
C ASN A 82 -7.72 4.92 6.06
N HIS A 83 -8.87 4.27 5.92
CA HIS A 83 -10.16 4.95 5.98
C HIS A 83 -10.44 5.56 7.36
N GLY A 84 -10.03 4.86 8.43
CA GLY A 84 -10.34 5.27 9.80
C GLY A 84 -9.49 6.44 10.29
N THR A 85 -8.22 6.49 9.90
CA THR A 85 -7.32 7.61 10.24
C THR A 85 -7.27 8.70 9.18
N LYS A 86 -7.89 8.48 8.01
CA LYS A 86 -7.90 9.42 6.88
C LYS A 86 -6.49 9.74 6.34
N HIS A 87 -5.59 8.78 6.47
CA HIS A 87 -4.20 8.91 6.03
C HIS A 87 -3.86 7.90 4.93
N VAL A 88 -2.85 8.22 4.14
CA VAL A 88 -2.12 7.23 3.36
C VAL A 88 -0.81 6.91 4.08
N ASN A 89 -0.60 5.65 4.44
CA ASN A 89 0.69 5.21 4.98
C ASN A 89 1.57 4.71 3.85
N MET A 90 2.85 5.07 3.90
CA MET A 90 3.90 4.55 3.02
C MET A 90 4.79 3.58 3.79
N MET A 91 4.91 2.37 3.24
CA MET A 91 5.79 1.33 3.71
C MET A 91 6.84 1.08 2.63
N LEU A 92 8.08 1.51 2.88
CA LEU A 92 9.15 1.37 1.90
C LEU A 92 9.73 -0.03 1.89
N GLY A 93 9.84 -0.61 0.71
CA GLY A 93 10.54 -1.86 0.49
C GLY A 93 12.06 -1.67 0.48
N ASN A 94 12.79 -2.79 0.54
CA ASN A 94 14.23 -2.78 0.34
C ASN A 94 14.71 -3.99 -0.50
N GLY A 95 13.80 -4.64 -1.21
CA GLY A 95 14.04 -5.88 -1.97
C GLY A 95 14.25 -7.14 -1.11
N GLU A 96 14.59 -7.00 0.16
CA GLU A 96 14.91 -8.12 1.05
C GLU A 96 13.72 -8.55 1.93
N ARG A 97 12.50 -8.49 1.38
CA ARG A 97 11.26 -8.88 2.07
C ARG A 97 11.03 -8.09 3.37
N LYS A 98 11.56 -6.88 3.48
CA LYS A 98 11.35 -5.99 4.62
C LYS A 98 10.69 -4.71 4.16
N PHE A 99 9.77 -4.24 5.00
CA PHE A 99 9.06 -2.99 4.79
C PHE A 99 9.22 -2.09 6.01
N ALA A 100 9.75 -0.89 5.82
CA ALA A 100 9.86 0.11 6.87
C ALA A 100 8.70 1.11 6.75
N ILE A 101 7.94 1.30 7.83
CA ILE A 101 6.94 2.37 7.88
C ILE A 101 7.69 3.70 7.93
N GLN A 102 7.62 4.48 6.86
CA GLN A 102 8.40 5.70 6.77
C GLN A 102 7.56 6.93 7.08
N THR A 103 6.33 7.03 6.57
CA THR A 103 5.53 8.26 6.69
C THR A 103 4.03 7.99 6.56
N SER A 104 3.23 8.69 7.37
CA SER A 104 1.78 8.82 7.20
C SER A 104 1.49 10.20 6.62
N TYR A 105 0.85 10.24 5.46
CA TYR A 105 0.45 11.47 4.79
C TYR A 105 -0.97 11.84 5.19
N GLU A 106 -1.11 13.03 5.77
CA GLU A 106 -2.41 13.66 5.92
C GLU A 106 -2.85 14.16 4.55
N ILE A 107 -3.98 13.61 4.10
CA ILE A 107 -4.53 13.96 2.82
C ILE A 107 -5.44 15.17 3.07
N GLY A 108 -5.13 16.30 2.42
CA GLY A 108 -5.53 17.67 2.79
C GLY A 108 -7.02 18.02 2.78
N PHE A 109 -7.91 17.06 2.98
CA PHE A 109 -9.36 17.24 2.89
C PHE A 109 -10.14 16.71 4.09
N ASP A 110 -9.47 16.13 5.10
CA ASP A 110 -10.14 15.48 6.24
C ASP A 110 -11.23 14.46 5.80
N THR A 111 -11.10 13.92 4.59
CA THR A 111 -11.98 12.92 3.99
C THR A 111 -11.26 11.58 3.87
N PRO A 112 -11.89 10.46 4.25
CA PRO A 112 -11.30 9.14 4.10
C PRO A 112 -10.90 8.84 2.64
N PRO A 113 -9.66 8.37 2.38
CA PRO A 113 -9.32 7.82 1.07
C PRO A 113 -10.10 6.54 0.82
N LEU A 114 -10.48 6.27 -0.44
CA LEU A 114 -11.25 5.09 -0.84
C LEU A 114 -10.46 4.09 -1.68
N VAL A 115 -10.03 4.52 -2.87
CA VAL A 115 -9.34 3.68 -3.84
C VAL A 115 -8.06 4.37 -4.24
N MET A 116 -7.01 3.58 -4.42
CA MET A 116 -5.73 4.02 -4.95
C MET A 116 -5.34 3.23 -6.19
N ALA A 117 -4.64 3.89 -7.10
CA ALA A 117 -3.93 3.27 -8.20
C ALA A 117 -2.55 3.93 -8.33
N SER A 118 -1.56 3.19 -8.79
CA SER A 118 -0.21 3.69 -9.02
C SER A 118 0.19 3.64 -10.49
N GLY A 119 1.09 4.54 -10.88
CA GLY A 119 1.70 4.58 -12.20
C GLY A 119 2.66 5.74 -12.34
N ASP A 120 3.64 5.63 -13.24
CA ASP A 120 4.53 6.73 -13.61
C ASP A 120 3.75 7.69 -14.53
N PHE A 121 3.21 8.77 -13.97
CA PHE A 121 2.40 9.75 -14.69
C PHE A 121 3.24 10.91 -15.24
N ASN A 122 4.47 11.09 -14.76
CA ASN A 122 5.34 12.20 -15.13
C ASN A 122 6.63 11.79 -15.89
N ASN A 123 6.83 10.48 -16.11
CA ASN A 123 8.00 9.86 -16.73
C ASN A 123 9.32 10.12 -15.99
N ASP A 124 9.30 10.20 -14.67
CA ASP A 124 10.50 10.39 -13.84
C ASP A 124 11.06 9.09 -13.26
N THR A 125 10.50 7.95 -13.66
CA THR A 125 10.84 6.58 -13.23
C THR A 125 10.39 6.21 -11.81
N ARG A 126 9.69 7.11 -11.11
CA ARG A 126 8.97 6.81 -9.88
C ARG A 126 7.49 6.71 -10.18
N SER A 127 6.81 5.86 -9.42
CA SER A 127 5.37 5.76 -9.48
C SER A 127 4.73 6.88 -8.66
N GLU A 128 3.70 7.49 -9.22
CA GLU A 128 2.77 8.32 -8.49
C GLU A 128 1.56 7.52 -8.03
N ILE A 129 0.75 8.12 -7.14
CA ILE A 129 -0.47 7.50 -6.62
C ILE A 129 -1.67 8.40 -6.96
N ALA A 130 -2.65 7.86 -7.66
CA ALA A 130 -3.97 8.45 -7.83
C ALA A 130 -4.90 8.00 -6.69
N VAL A 131 -5.60 8.93 -6.05
CA VAL A 131 -6.46 8.66 -4.89
C VAL A 131 -7.85 9.27 -5.10
N THR A 132 -8.90 8.49 -4.81
CA THR A 132 -10.29 8.96 -4.67
C THR A 132 -10.68 9.02 -3.20
N TYR A 133 -11.69 9.82 -2.84
CA TYR A 133 -12.15 9.97 -1.46
C TYR A 133 -13.64 9.72 -1.30
N ASP A 134 -14.03 9.36 -0.09
CA ASP A 134 -15.43 9.22 0.27
C ASP A 134 -16.14 10.58 0.20
N GLY A 135 -17.26 10.61 -0.54
CA GLY A 135 -18.08 11.81 -0.73
C GLY A 135 -17.45 12.93 -1.58
N ARG A 136 -16.37 12.66 -2.33
CA ARG A 136 -15.75 13.63 -3.25
C ARG A 136 -15.88 13.18 -4.70
N ASP A 137 -15.91 14.15 -5.61
CA ASP A 137 -16.07 13.97 -7.06
C ASP A 137 -14.76 14.20 -7.84
N HIS A 138 -13.64 14.37 -7.15
CA HIS A 138 -12.32 14.60 -7.74
C HIS A 138 -11.32 13.50 -7.38
N VAL A 139 -10.31 13.32 -8.24
CA VAL A 139 -9.15 12.45 -8.03
C VAL A 139 -7.95 13.35 -7.75
N ASP A 140 -7.16 13.01 -6.73
CA ASP A 140 -5.87 13.66 -6.50
C ASP A 140 -4.72 12.76 -6.95
N ILE A 141 -3.66 13.37 -7.47
CA ILE A 141 -2.39 12.68 -7.75
C ILE A 141 -1.37 13.10 -6.69
N PHE A 142 -0.87 12.12 -5.93
CA PHE A 142 0.28 12.28 -5.06
C PHE A 142 1.54 12.05 -5.88
N VAL A 143 2.27 13.14 -6.11
CA VAL A 143 3.53 13.13 -6.87
C VAL A 143 4.66 12.68 -5.97
N ALA A 144 5.37 11.62 -6.36
CA ALA A 144 6.52 11.12 -5.63
C ALA A 144 7.75 12.03 -5.82
N TYR A 145 8.39 12.40 -4.72
CA TYR A 145 9.64 13.15 -4.67
C TYR A 145 10.72 12.36 -3.95
N ASN A 146 11.94 12.90 -3.93
CA ASN A 146 13.10 12.22 -3.38
C ASN A 146 12.83 11.78 -1.92
N HIS A 147 13.29 10.58 -1.57
CA HIS A 147 13.16 9.97 -0.24
C HIS A 147 11.72 9.64 0.20
N GLY A 148 10.81 9.39 -0.75
CA GLY A 148 9.45 8.92 -0.47
C GLY A 148 8.50 10.02 0.02
N SER A 149 8.84 11.28 -0.25
CA SER A 149 7.98 12.45 0.01
C SER A 149 6.93 12.61 -1.08
N PHE A 150 5.74 13.10 -0.73
CA PHE A 150 4.66 13.36 -1.71
C PHE A 150 4.14 14.79 -1.61
N GLU A 151 3.77 15.37 -2.75
CA GLU A 151 2.90 16.55 -2.81
C GLU A 151 1.64 16.24 -3.62
N THR A 152 0.52 16.83 -3.23
CA THR A 152 -0.73 16.72 -3.97
C THR A 152 -0.71 17.63 -5.20
N ARG A 153 -1.08 17.08 -6.36
CA ARG A 153 -1.48 17.83 -7.54
C ARG A 153 -2.92 17.48 -7.94
N THR A 154 -3.68 18.52 -8.27
CA THR A 154 -5.08 18.47 -8.76
C THR A 154 -5.15 18.76 -10.24
#